data_AF-A0A067BLM4-F1
#
_entry.id   AF-A0A067BLM4-F1
#
_cell.length_a   1.000
_cell.length_b   1.000
_cell.length_c   1.000
_cell.angle_alpha   90.00
_cell.angle_beta   90.00
_cell.angle_gamma   90.00
#
_symmetry.space_group_name_H-M   'P 1'
#
loop_
_entity.id
_entity.type
_entity.pdbx_description
1 polymer ?
#
loop_
_entity_poly.entity_id
_entity_poly.type
_entity_poly.pdbx_seq_one_letter_code
_entity_poly.pdbx_strand_id
1 'polypeptide(L)'
;MPGTAEDLRSLPRGWIVQARDSKSPEEHAKYLRYCRLKQKGYRERAVSEIKQLAATAAELEARLASAKRQPRVLGWVDVAKALETDLADVRMTNKQLKRLRGLRAQLICTMQDWIGTVLAKPVGANAVSWQLTTLWADPTSRKLGIDWITRARMHNTDSMMLQYGFPSSNVPILDFDMKELENETFEYVWRDQLVLHHPHDLVLDVMRYRLDQTMKGTQWRSPDSIALEKDIVQEIGHTRYQRTLRGSLERPVEYMNFIWREFHLPERTIIVGQNITDDATLHASPQSRYMMFWYVLDRVNAFQTKLRVLAVSSHYFNARGYVSRDDEFALIGYKPTGADENIELARFKYHVSRMYTRTTGMFERDLDSYIATTLA
;
A
#
# COMPACT_ATOMS: atom_id res chain seq x y z
N MET A 1 94.42 45.00 -27.99
CA MET A 1 93.48 45.87 -27.26
C MET A 1 92.95 46.93 -28.22
N PRO A 2 91.65 47.23 -28.27
CA PRO A 2 90.45 46.39 -28.33
C PRO A 2 89.90 46.32 -29.79
N GLY A 3 88.80 45.61 -30.04
CA GLY A 3 88.24 45.48 -31.39
C GLY A 3 86.97 44.62 -31.50
N THR A 4 86.12 44.58 -30.47
CA THR A 4 84.90 43.75 -30.41
C THR A 4 83.82 44.26 -31.37
N ALA A 5 82.74 43.50 -31.60
CA ALA A 5 81.60 43.93 -32.41
C ALA A 5 80.95 45.26 -31.94
N GLU A 6 81.28 45.71 -30.72
CA GLU A 6 80.98 47.03 -30.17
C GLU A 6 81.78 48.17 -30.82
N ASP A 7 83.04 47.95 -31.22
CA ASP A 7 83.89 48.98 -31.85
C ASP A 7 83.43 49.34 -33.27
N LEU A 8 82.59 48.51 -33.89
CA LEU A 8 81.94 48.83 -35.17
C LEU A 8 80.62 49.60 -35.00
N ARG A 9 80.05 49.66 -33.79
CA ARG A 9 78.82 50.43 -33.48
C ARG A 9 79.12 51.86 -33.07
N SER A 10 80.34 52.17 -32.64
CA SER A 10 80.80 53.51 -32.23
C SER A 10 81.36 54.35 -33.38
N LEU A 11 81.31 53.84 -34.62
CA LEU A 11 81.91 54.52 -35.77
C LEU A 11 81.04 55.70 -36.26
N PRO A 12 81.66 56.82 -36.66
CA PRO A 12 80.96 58.03 -37.08
C PRO A 12 80.08 57.77 -38.31
N ARG A 13 78.93 58.47 -38.37
CA ARG A 13 78.00 58.39 -39.50
C ARG A 13 78.76 58.73 -40.80
N GLY A 14 78.73 57.81 -41.77
CA GLY A 14 79.42 57.96 -43.06
C GLY A 14 80.77 57.23 -43.17
N TRP A 15 81.31 56.67 -42.09
CA TRP A 15 82.59 55.94 -42.09
C TRP A 15 82.63 54.80 -43.13
N ILE A 16 81.51 54.11 -43.34
CA ILE A 16 81.42 53.01 -44.31
C ILE A 16 81.71 53.47 -45.75
N VAL A 17 81.26 54.69 -46.10
CA VAL A 17 81.45 55.26 -47.44
C VAL A 17 82.90 55.70 -47.60
N GLN A 18 83.47 56.34 -46.57
CA GLN A 18 84.87 56.76 -46.57
C GLN A 18 85.86 55.57 -46.59
N ALA A 19 85.62 54.54 -45.79
CA ALA A 19 86.48 53.35 -45.71
C ALA A 19 86.37 52.42 -46.93
N ARG A 20 85.25 52.51 -47.69
CA ARG A 20 85.07 51.79 -48.96
C ARG A 20 85.99 52.35 -50.06
N ASP A 21 86.10 53.68 -50.12
CA ASP A 21 86.81 54.41 -51.17
C ASP A 21 88.25 54.84 -50.75
N SER A 22 88.67 54.49 -49.53
CA SER A 22 90.00 54.80 -49.00
C SER A 22 91.12 54.04 -49.73
N LYS A 23 92.20 54.75 -50.07
CA LYS A 23 93.44 54.16 -50.63
C LYS A 23 94.34 53.55 -49.56
N SER A 24 93.98 53.66 -48.27
CA SER A 24 94.73 53.05 -47.16
C SER A 24 94.42 51.55 -47.05
N PRO A 25 95.43 50.65 -47.12
CA PRO A 25 95.22 49.21 -47.02
C PRO A 25 94.54 48.77 -45.72
N GLU A 26 94.83 49.45 -44.61
CA GLU A 26 94.29 49.12 -43.29
C GLU A 26 92.81 49.50 -43.16
N GLU A 27 92.38 50.62 -43.73
CA GLU A 27 90.97 51.06 -43.70
C GLU A 27 90.09 50.19 -44.61
N HIS A 28 90.60 49.84 -45.79
CA HIS A 28 89.90 48.92 -46.67
C HIS A 28 89.77 47.51 -46.06
N ALA A 29 90.80 47.03 -45.35
CA ALA A 29 90.73 45.77 -44.60
C ALA A 29 89.67 45.82 -43.47
N LYS A 30 89.53 46.95 -42.76
CA LYS A 30 88.46 47.16 -41.77
C LYS A 30 87.07 47.16 -42.41
N TYR A 31 86.90 47.79 -43.59
CA TYR A 31 85.65 47.76 -44.35
C TYR A 31 85.27 46.34 -44.79
N LEU A 32 86.21 45.56 -45.32
CA LEU A 32 85.96 44.16 -45.70
C LEU A 32 85.57 43.30 -44.49
N ARG A 33 86.19 43.53 -43.32
CA ARG A 33 85.83 42.85 -42.06
C ARG A 33 84.42 43.21 -41.61
N TYR A 34 84.02 44.48 -41.70
CA TYR A 34 82.65 44.93 -41.43
C TYR A 34 81.63 44.26 -42.37
N CYS A 35 81.89 44.22 -43.68
CA CYS A 35 81.02 43.58 -44.66
C CYS A 35 80.83 42.08 -44.37
N ARG A 36 81.91 41.36 -44.03
CA ARG A 36 81.84 39.95 -43.62
C ARG A 36 81.02 39.76 -42.34
N LEU A 37 81.22 40.61 -41.33
CA LEU A 37 80.48 40.53 -40.08
C LEU A 37 78.97 40.81 -40.29
N LYS A 38 78.64 41.79 -41.13
CA LYS A 38 77.26 42.16 -41.48
C LYS A 38 76.57 41.05 -42.26
N GLN A 39 77.26 40.42 -43.23
CA GLN A 39 76.73 39.26 -43.96
C GLN A 39 76.54 38.06 -43.02
N LYS A 40 77.47 37.81 -42.08
CA LYS A 40 77.33 36.76 -41.07
C LYS A 40 76.10 37.01 -40.18
N GLY A 41 75.93 38.23 -39.66
CA GLY A 41 74.77 38.58 -38.84
C GLY A 41 73.43 38.62 -39.60
N TYR A 42 73.43 38.81 -40.92
CA TYR A 42 72.24 38.64 -41.74
C TYR A 42 71.87 37.16 -41.90
N ARG A 43 72.85 36.30 -42.18
CA ARG A 43 72.66 34.85 -42.28
C ARG A 43 72.20 34.24 -40.96
N GLU A 44 72.75 34.68 -39.84
CA GLU A 44 72.35 34.21 -38.50
C GLU A 44 70.90 34.58 -38.18
N ARG A 45 70.46 35.80 -38.54
CA ARG A 45 69.06 36.22 -38.39
C ARG A 45 68.12 35.41 -39.27
N ALA A 46 68.45 35.21 -40.54
CA ALA A 46 67.64 34.41 -41.45
C ALA A 46 67.52 32.95 -40.97
N VAL A 47 68.61 32.35 -40.47
CA VAL A 47 68.58 30.99 -39.89
C VAL A 47 67.74 30.93 -38.61
N SER A 48 67.82 31.95 -37.76
CA SER A 48 66.99 32.04 -36.56
C SER A 48 65.50 32.16 -36.90
N GLU A 49 65.16 32.95 -37.91
CA GLU A 49 63.79 33.15 -38.38
C GLU A 49 63.22 31.86 -39.00
N ILE A 50 64.00 31.17 -39.83
CA ILE A 50 63.62 29.85 -40.38
C ILE A 50 63.36 28.84 -39.25
N LYS A 51 64.22 28.81 -38.22
CA LYS A 51 64.03 27.93 -37.06
C LYS A 51 62.75 28.26 -36.28
N GLN A 52 62.45 29.54 -36.09
CA GLN A 52 61.22 29.97 -35.40
C GLN A 52 59.99 29.56 -36.20
N LEU A 53 59.95 29.84 -37.50
CA LEU A 53 58.84 29.46 -38.37
C LEU A 53 58.63 27.94 -38.43
N ALA A 54 59.72 27.16 -38.49
CA ALA A 54 59.64 25.70 -38.44
C ALA A 54 59.08 25.19 -37.10
N ALA A 55 59.46 25.80 -35.98
CA ALA A 55 58.90 25.45 -34.67
C ALA A 55 57.42 25.81 -34.57
N THR A 56 57.00 26.96 -35.09
CA THR A 56 55.58 27.36 -35.12
C THR A 56 54.75 26.44 -36.03
N ALA A 57 55.29 26.04 -37.19
CA ALA A 57 54.64 25.08 -38.07
C ALA A 57 54.46 23.72 -37.37
N ALA A 58 55.49 23.20 -36.71
CA ALA A 58 55.41 21.95 -35.96
C ALA A 58 54.40 22.02 -34.80
N GLU A 59 54.32 23.13 -34.08
CA GLU A 59 53.34 23.35 -33.02
C GLU A 59 51.90 23.35 -33.58
N LEU A 60 51.68 24.06 -34.68
CA LEU A 60 50.38 24.14 -35.33
C LEU A 60 49.95 22.78 -35.89
N GLU A 61 50.86 22.03 -36.50
CA GLU A 61 50.61 20.67 -37.00
C GLU A 61 50.26 19.72 -35.84
N ALA A 62 50.96 19.80 -34.71
CA ALA A 62 50.65 19.01 -33.52
C ALA A 62 49.27 19.34 -32.94
N ARG A 63 48.88 20.63 -32.91
CA ARG A 63 47.54 21.07 -32.48
C ARG A 63 46.45 20.61 -33.45
N LEU A 64 46.73 20.57 -34.74
CA LEU A 64 45.78 20.12 -35.76
C LEU A 64 45.60 18.59 -35.70
N ALA A 65 46.67 17.84 -35.48
CA ALA A 65 46.64 16.39 -35.26
C ALA A 65 45.86 16.01 -34.00
N SER A 66 46.03 16.75 -32.90
CA SER A 66 45.27 16.51 -31.67
C SER A 66 43.79 16.87 -31.81
N ALA A 67 43.48 17.97 -32.50
CA ALA A 67 42.10 18.39 -32.78
C ALA A 67 41.36 17.41 -33.70
N LYS A 68 42.04 16.80 -34.68
CA LYS A 68 41.45 15.77 -35.56
C LYS A 68 41.18 14.44 -34.86
N ARG A 69 41.92 14.12 -33.79
CA ARG A 69 41.76 12.89 -33.01
C ARG A 69 40.59 12.93 -32.03
N GLN A 70 40.10 14.11 -31.65
CA GLN A 70 38.95 14.24 -30.78
C GLN A 70 37.68 14.54 -31.60
N PRO A 71 36.72 13.59 -31.71
CA PRO A 71 35.44 13.90 -32.33
C PRO A 71 34.71 14.93 -31.46
N ARG A 72 34.55 16.16 -31.97
CA ARG A 72 33.93 17.27 -31.23
C ARG A 72 32.40 17.23 -31.23
N VAL A 73 31.79 16.37 -32.04
CA VAL A 73 30.35 16.28 -32.21
C VAL A 73 29.98 14.82 -32.43
N LEU A 74 29.02 14.29 -31.65
CA LEU A 74 28.41 12.99 -31.92
C LEU A 74 27.82 12.98 -33.33
N GLY A 75 27.93 11.87 -34.04
CA GLY A 75 27.36 11.75 -35.38
C GLY A 75 25.84 11.95 -35.33
N TRP A 76 25.26 12.65 -36.31
CA TRP A 76 23.81 12.89 -36.32
C TRP A 76 23.00 11.58 -36.28
N VAL A 77 23.56 10.49 -36.79
CA VAL A 77 22.97 9.14 -36.70
C VAL A 77 22.91 8.64 -35.25
N ASP A 78 23.96 8.85 -34.47
CA ASP A 78 24.00 8.42 -33.07
C ASP A 78 23.07 9.26 -32.20
N VAL A 79 23.01 10.58 -32.47
CA VAL A 79 22.06 11.46 -31.78
C VAL A 79 20.61 11.14 -32.19
N ALA A 80 20.34 10.82 -33.46
CA ALA A 80 19.02 10.41 -33.91
C ALA A 80 18.58 9.09 -33.26
N LYS A 81 19.47 8.10 -33.14
CA LYS A 81 19.19 6.83 -32.43
C LYS A 81 18.96 7.03 -30.93
N ALA A 82 19.76 7.88 -30.29
CA ALA A 82 19.56 8.22 -28.88
C ALA A 82 18.19 8.89 -28.67
N LEU A 83 17.84 9.86 -29.52
CA LEU A 83 16.53 10.52 -29.49
C LEU A 83 15.37 9.57 -29.76
N GLU A 84 15.53 8.61 -30.69
CA GLU A 84 14.52 7.59 -30.99
C GLU A 84 14.28 6.66 -29.80
N THR A 85 15.36 6.23 -29.14
CA THR A 85 15.30 5.38 -27.95
C THR A 85 14.60 6.12 -26.80
N ASP A 86 15.01 7.36 -26.52
CA ASP A 86 14.35 8.22 -25.53
C ASP A 86 12.87 8.45 -25.86
N LEU A 87 12.53 8.64 -27.14
CA LEU A 87 11.14 8.78 -27.57
C LEU A 87 10.33 7.50 -27.34
N ALA A 88 10.91 6.32 -27.56
CA ALA A 88 10.26 5.05 -27.29
C ALA A 88 9.96 4.89 -25.79
N ASP A 89 10.93 5.22 -24.93
CA ASP A 89 10.79 5.17 -23.47
C ASP A 89 9.75 6.17 -22.96
N VAL A 90 9.78 7.41 -23.47
CA VAL A 90 8.79 8.43 -23.14
C VAL A 90 7.39 8.01 -23.62
N ARG A 91 7.26 7.43 -24.82
CA ARG A 91 5.97 6.94 -25.34
C ARG A 91 5.41 5.79 -24.50
N MET A 92 6.26 4.83 -24.13
CA MET A 92 5.88 3.71 -23.27
C MET A 92 5.44 4.21 -21.90
N THR A 93 6.23 5.09 -21.28
CA THR A 93 5.91 5.72 -20.00
C THR A 93 4.60 6.52 -20.07
N ASN A 94 4.41 7.32 -21.12
CA ASN A 94 3.19 8.10 -21.33
C ASN A 94 1.95 7.19 -21.48
N LYS A 95 2.08 6.10 -22.24
CA LYS A 95 1.01 5.09 -22.40
C LYS A 95 0.66 4.45 -21.07
N GLN A 96 1.66 4.08 -20.27
CA GLN A 96 1.45 3.52 -18.93
C GLN A 96 0.79 4.53 -17.99
N LEU A 97 1.25 5.78 -17.97
CA LEU A 97 0.68 6.85 -17.15
C LEU A 97 -0.76 7.17 -17.54
N LYS A 98 -1.08 7.21 -18.85
CA LYS A 98 -2.47 7.39 -19.32
C LYS A 98 -3.38 6.25 -18.87
N ARG A 99 -2.90 5.01 -18.94
CA ARG A 99 -3.63 3.85 -18.43
C ARG A 99 -3.86 3.95 -16.92
N LEU A 100 -2.82 4.27 -16.14
CA LEU A 100 -2.92 4.47 -14.70
C LEU A 100 -3.88 5.61 -14.33
N ARG A 101 -3.86 6.71 -15.08
CA ARG A 101 -4.80 7.83 -14.91
C ARG A 101 -6.24 7.38 -15.14
N GLY A 102 -6.50 6.61 -16.20
CA GLY A 102 -7.84 6.07 -16.50
C GLY A 102 -8.35 5.18 -15.38
N LEU A 103 -7.53 4.23 -14.91
CA LEU A 103 -7.87 3.34 -13.80
C LEU A 103 -8.14 4.12 -12.51
N ARG A 104 -7.31 5.11 -12.18
CA ARG A 104 -7.50 5.96 -10.99
C ARG A 104 -8.75 6.83 -11.09
N ALA A 105 -9.07 7.37 -12.26
CA ALA A 105 -10.28 8.15 -12.47
C ALA A 105 -11.54 7.29 -12.26
N GLN A 106 -11.55 6.07 -12.79
CA GLN A 106 -12.64 5.11 -12.55
C GLN A 106 -12.77 4.79 -11.05
N LEU A 107 -11.66 4.50 -10.37
CA LEU A 107 -11.66 4.25 -8.93
C LEU A 107 -12.25 5.44 -8.15
N ILE A 108 -11.88 6.68 -8.48
CA ILE A 108 -12.42 7.88 -7.82
C ILE A 108 -13.94 7.95 -8.00
N CYS A 109 -14.46 7.74 -9.22
CA CYS A 109 -15.91 7.73 -9.46
C CYS A 109 -16.60 6.66 -8.61
N THR A 110 -16.09 5.42 -8.62
CA THR A 110 -16.62 4.33 -7.81
C THR A 110 -16.63 4.66 -6.31
N MET A 111 -15.55 5.28 -5.80
CA MET A 111 -15.47 5.67 -4.39
C MET A 111 -16.41 6.83 -4.04
N GLN A 112 -16.63 7.77 -4.96
CA GLN A 112 -17.60 8.86 -4.77
C GLN A 112 -19.03 8.33 -4.73
N ASP A 113 -19.39 7.44 -5.64
CA ASP A 113 -20.70 6.76 -5.65
C ASP A 113 -20.90 5.95 -4.37
N TRP A 114 -19.85 5.27 -3.91
CA TRP A 114 -19.89 4.53 -2.66
C TRP A 114 -20.14 5.43 -1.45
N ILE A 115 -19.41 6.52 -1.30
CA ILE A 115 -19.62 7.46 -0.19
C ILE A 115 -21.04 8.04 -0.27
N GLY A 116 -21.52 8.37 -1.48
CA GLY A 116 -22.88 8.84 -1.71
C GLY A 116 -23.94 7.83 -1.24
N THR A 117 -23.76 6.54 -1.54
CA THR A 117 -24.71 5.47 -1.17
C THR A 117 -24.66 5.11 0.33
N VAL A 118 -23.49 5.17 0.96
CA VAL A 118 -23.30 4.94 2.40
C VAL A 118 -23.93 6.06 3.22
N LEU A 119 -23.66 7.33 2.84
CA LEU A 119 -24.12 8.50 3.59
C LEU A 119 -25.59 8.89 3.32
N ALA A 120 -26.17 8.45 2.19
CA ALA A 120 -27.56 8.78 1.85
C ALA A 120 -28.61 7.88 2.52
N LYS A 121 -28.23 6.75 3.14
CA LYS A 121 -29.20 5.91 3.88
C LYS A 121 -29.64 6.67 5.15
N PRO A 122 -30.96 6.85 5.39
CA PRO A 122 -31.45 7.62 6.52
C PRO A 122 -30.88 7.09 7.84
N VAL A 123 -30.28 8.00 8.59
CA VAL A 123 -29.68 7.77 9.90
C VAL A 123 -30.82 7.60 10.91
N GLY A 124 -31.38 6.40 10.99
CA GLY A 124 -31.99 5.94 12.24
C GLY A 124 -30.89 5.85 13.31
N ALA A 125 -31.24 5.98 14.59
CA ALA A 125 -30.28 5.99 15.70
C ALA A 125 -29.32 4.77 15.73
N ASN A 126 -29.69 3.66 15.09
CA ASN A 126 -28.89 2.43 14.93
C ASN A 126 -28.45 2.13 13.47
N ALA A 127 -28.75 2.99 12.49
CA ALA A 127 -28.49 2.75 11.07
C ALA A 127 -27.02 2.99 10.67
N VAL A 128 -26.26 3.77 11.45
CA VAL A 128 -24.87 4.14 11.16
C VAL A 128 -23.89 2.96 11.31
N SER A 129 -24.20 2.00 12.18
CA SER A 129 -23.30 0.86 12.43
C SER A 129 -23.26 -0.14 11.27
N TRP A 130 -24.29 -0.20 10.42
CA TRP A 130 -24.45 -1.24 9.40
C TRP A 130 -24.13 -0.82 7.97
N GLN A 131 -23.72 0.44 7.72
CA GLN A 131 -23.64 0.98 6.36
C GLN A 131 -22.52 0.40 5.48
N LEU A 132 -21.52 -0.25 6.09
CA LEU A 132 -20.31 -0.74 5.43
C LEU A 132 -20.43 -2.23 5.04
N THR A 133 -21.39 -2.57 4.18
CA THR A 133 -21.73 -3.96 3.81
C THR A 133 -21.68 -4.25 2.31
N THR A 134 -21.14 -3.32 1.52
CA THR A 134 -21.08 -3.42 0.06
C THR A 134 -19.65 -3.60 -0.44
N LEU A 135 -19.45 -4.51 -1.40
CA LEU A 135 -18.19 -4.68 -2.15
C LEU A 135 -18.45 -4.67 -3.66
N TRP A 136 -17.66 -3.88 -4.39
CA TRP A 136 -17.73 -3.82 -5.87
C TRP A 136 -16.95 -4.95 -6.54
N ALA A 137 -17.21 -5.13 -7.83
CA ALA A 137 -16.58 -6.13 -8.66
C ALA A 137 -15.15 -5.77 -9.09
N ASP A 138 -14.81 -4.47 -9.20
CA ASP A 138 -13.45 -4.05 -9.57
C ASP A 138 -12.43 -4.47 -8.49
N PRO A 139 -11.37 -5.23 -8.84
CA PRO A 139 -10.43 -5.78 -7.85
C PRO A 139 -9.74 -4.71 -6.99
N THR A 140 -9.42 -3.55 -7.56
CA THR A 140 -8.75 -2.47 -6.81
C THR A 140 -9.69 -1.85 -5.79
N SER A 141 -10.90 -1.52 -6.22
CA SER A 141 -11.97 -0.98 -5.38
C SER A 141 -12.36 -1.97 -4.28
N ARG A 142 -12.39 -3.26 -4.61
CA ARG A 142 -12.70 -4.35 -3.68
C ARG A 142 -11.66 -4.49 -2.58
N LYS A 143 -10.37 -4.49 -2.94
CA LYS A 143 -9.26 -4.49 -1.96
C LYS A 143 -9.37 -3.29 -1.01
N LEU A 144 -9.61 -2.10 -1.55
CA LEU A 144 -9.78 -0.88 -0.75
C LEU A 144 -11.02 -0.94 0.13
N GLY A 145 -12.13 -1.50 -0.38
CA GLY A 145 -13.36 -1.71 0.38
C GLY A 145 -13.14 -2.64 1.57
N ILE A 146 -12.55 -3.81 1.36
CA ILE A 146 -12.23 -4.77 2.44
C ILE A 146 -11.33 -4.13 3.50
N ASP A 147 -10.26 -3.45 3.06
CA ASP A 147 -9.33 -2.78 3.96
C ASP A 147 -10.00 -1.66 4.75
N TRP A 148 -10.82 -0.83 4.09
CA TRP A 148 -11.58 0.23 4.76
C TRP A 148 -12.58 -0.31 5.78
N ILE A 149 -13.42 -1.27 5.38
CA ILE A 149 -14.46 -1.86 6.24
C ILE A 149 -13.81 -2.39 7.52
N THR A 150 -12.75 -3.19 7.38
CA THR A 150 -12.06 -3.79 8.53
C THR A 150 -11.37 -2.74 9.42
N ARG A 151 -10.70 -1.73 8.84
CA ARG A 151 -10.09 -0.64 9.62
C ARG A 151 -11.12 0.21 10.35
N ALA A 152 -12.24 0.56 9.70
CA ALA A 152 -13.31 1.32 10.32
C ALA A 152 -13.85 0.59 11.57
N ARG A 153 -14.00 -0.73 11.51
CA ARG A 153 -14.42 -1.55 12.66
C ARG A 153 -13.36 -1.58 13.76
N MET A 154 -12.10 -1.73 13.40
CA MET A 154 -10.99 -1.70 14.35
C MET A 154 -10.93 -0.35 15.09
N HIS A 155 -10.99 0.77 14.38
CA HIS A 155 -10.95 2.09 14.98
C HIS A 155 -12.20 2.39 15.83
N ASN A 156 -13.34 1.77 15.52
CA ASN A 156 -14.58 1.91 16.31
C ASN A 156 -14.63 0.99 17.55
N THR A 157 -13.62 0.15 17.79
CA THR A 157 -13.67 -0.89 18.84
C THR A 157 -14.04 -0.34 20.21
N ASP A 158 -13.32 0.68 20.69
CA ASP A 158 -13.51 1.17 22.06
C ASP A 158 -14.86 1.90 22.23
N SER A 159 -15.33 2.58 21.18
CA SER A 159 -16.68 3.17 21.15
C SER A 159 -17.76 2.09 21.24
N MET A 160 -17.61 0.98 20.52
CA MET A 160 -18.55 -0.14 20.59
C MET A 160 -18.53 -0.81 21.97
N MET A 161 -17.36 -1.03 22.56
CA MET A 161 -17.26 -1.58 23.91
C MET A 161 -17.97 -0.68 24.94
N LEU A 162 -17.81 0.64 24.83
CA LEU A 162 -18.50 1.59 25.69
C LEU A 162 -20.02 1.61 25.45
N GLN A 163 -20.45 1.68 24.18
CA GLN A 163 -21.86 1.72 23.79
C GLN A 163 -22.64 0.50 24.30
N TYR A 164 -22.02 -0.69 24.25
CA TYR A 164 -22.60 -1.93 24.73
C TYR A 164 -22.27 -2.21 26.19
N GLY A 165 -21.81 -1.21 26.97
CA GLY A 165 -21.74 -1.29 28.43
C GLY A 165 -20.69 -2.26 28.98
N PHE A 166 -19.57 -2.48 28.29
CA PHE A 166 -18.45 -3.23 28.87
C PHE A 166 -17.77 -2.40 29.96
N PRO A 167 -17.69 -2.88 31.21
CA PRO A 167 -17.06 -2.16 32.29
C PRO A 167 -15.53 -2.25 32.16
N SER A 168 -14.83 -1.21 32.61
CA SER A 168 -13.35 -1.25 32.70
C SER A 168 -12.86 -2.31 33.70
N SER A 169 -13.67 -2.64 34.71
CA SER A 169 -13.40 -3.68 35.70
C SER A 169 -13.27 -5.09 35.08
N ASN A 170 -12.73 -6.03 35.85
CA ASN A 170 -12.59 -7.44 35.45
C ASN A 170 -13.80 -8.31 35.84
N VAL A 171 -14.95 -7.69 36.11
CA VAL A 171 -16.19 -8.41 36.40
C VAL A 171 -16.56 -9.28 35.20
N PRO A 172 -16.83 -10.58 35.40
CA PRO A 172 -17.22 -11.45 34.31
C PRO A 172 -18.60 -11.07 33.77
N ILE A 173 -18.74 -11.08 32.45
CA ILE A 173 -20.01 -10.89 31.75
C ILE A 173 -20.20 -12.10 30.85
N LEU A 174 -21.37 -12.71 30.94
CA LEU A 174 -21.81 -13.79 30.06
C LEU A 174 -23.31 -13.60 29.86
N ASP A 175 -23.67 -12.63 29.02
CA ASP A 175 -25.06 -12.32 28.78
C ASP A 175 -25.44 -12.15 27.31
N PHE A 176 -26.74 -12.28 27.12
CA PHE A 176 -27.42 -12.08 25.87
C PHE A 176 -28.55 -11.10 26.11
N ASP A 177 -28.62 -10.08 25.28
CA ASP A 177 -29.76 -9.18 25.22
C ASP A 177 -30.41 -9.23 23.84
N MET A 178 -31.73 -9.12 23.86
CA MET A 178 -32.56 -8.99 22.68
C MET A 178 -33.38 -7.72 22.88
N LYS A 179 -33.09 -6.73 22.04
CA LYS A 179 -33.78 -5.44 22.03
C LYS A 179 -34.81 -5.48 20.92
N GLU A 180 -36.03 -5.14 21.27
CA GLU A 180 -37.04 -4.82 20.29
C GLU A 180 -36.85 -3.38 19.82
N LEU A 181 -36.81 -3.19 18.52
CA LEU A 181 -36.67 -1.91 17.85
C LEU A 181 -38.04 -1.48 17.30
N GLU A 182 -38.09 -0.28 16.74
CA GLU A 182 -39.28 0.18 16.01
C GLU A 182 -39.65 -0.82 14.88
N ASN A 183 -40.95 -0.97 14.63
CA ASN A 183 -41.53 -1.89 13.64
C ASN A 183 -41.38 -3.40 13.93
N GLU A 184 -41.43 -3.81 15.20
CA GLU A 184 -41.37 -5.24 15.62
C GLU A 184 -40.10 -5.97 15.15
N THR A 185 -39.01 -5.22 14.92
CA THR A 185 -37.71 -5.79 14.55
C THR A 185 -36.84 -6.00 15.79
N PHE A 186 -35.83 -6.86 15.68
CA PHE A 186 -34.98 -7.23 16.80
C PHE A 186 -33.51 -6.88 16.53
N GLU A 187 -32.80 -6.52 17.60
CA GLU A 187 -31.35 -6.52 17.67
C GLU A 187 -30.90 -7.54 18.71
N TYR A 188 -30.00 -8.42 18.30
CA TYR A 188 -29.42 -9.46 19.14
C TYR A 188 -28.01 -9.05 19.53
N VAL A 189 -27.73 -9.06 20.83
CA VAL A 189 -26.46 -8.63 21.40
C VAL A 189 -25.92 -9.73 22.29
N TRP A 190 -24.70 -10.17 22.01
CA TRP A 190 -23.96 -11.12 22.84
C TRP A 190 -22.72 -10.45 23.41
N ARG A 191 -22.52 -10.61 24.73
CA ARG A 191 -21.37 -10.05 25.44
C ARG A 191 -20.72 -11.09 26.33
N ASP A 192 -19.45 -11.38 26.02
CA ASP A 192 -18.57 -12.12 26.93
C ASP A 192 -17.48 -11.18 27.44
N GLN A 193 -17.24 -11.17 28.74
CA GLN A 193 -16.04 -10.61 29.33
C GLN A 193 -15.49 -11.59 30.36
N LEU A 194 -14.27 -12.06 30.16
CA LEU A 194 -13.62 -13.03 31.03
C LEU A 194 -12.13 -12.69 31.18
N VAL A 195 -11.56 -13.00 32.35
CA VAL A 195 -10.11 -13.06 32.52
C VAL A 195 -9.72 -14.53 32.48
N LEU A 196 -9.05 -14.91 31.41
CA LEU A 196 -8.58 -16.27 31.18
C LEU A 196 -7.18 -16.43 31.78
N HIS A 197 -6.95 -17.52 32.51
CA HIS A 197 -5.66 -17.84 33.12
C HIS A 197 -4.72 -18.54 32.13
N HIS A 198 -4.60 -17.97 30.92
CA HIS A 198 -3.73 -18.45 29.86
C HIS A 198 -2.95 -17.30 29.21
N PRO A 199 -1.72 -17.56 28.72
CA PRO A 199 -0.95 -16.59 27.95
C PRO A 199 -1.72 -16.11 26.72
N HIS A 200 -1.52 -14.84 26.36
CA HIS A 200 -2.23 -14.19 25.26
C HIS A 200 -2.17 -14.96 23.94
N ASP A 201 -0.99 -15.48 23.58
CA ASP A 201 -0.82 -16.12 22.27
C ASP A 201 -1.61 -17.43 22.18
N LEU A 202 -1.71 -18.19 23.29
CA LEU A 202 -2.58 -19.37 23.36
C LEU A 202 -4.06 -18.99 23.24
N VAL A 203 -4.50 -17.95 23.95
CA VAL A 203 -5.90 -17.47 23.86
C VAL A 203 -6.21 -17.03 22.43
N LEU A 204 -5.29 -16.32 21.78
CA LEU A 204 -5.43 -15.88 20.41
C LEU A 204 -5.57 -17.06 19.44
N ASP A 205 -4.75 -18.09 19.57
CA ASP A 205 -4.82 -19.28 18.70
C ASP A 205 -6.12 -20.06 18.88
N VAL A 206 -6.61 -20.21 20.10
CA VAL A 206 -7.92 -20.81 20.37
C VAL A 206 -9.05 -19.97 19.76
N MET A 207 -8.98 -18.65 19.88
CA MET A 207 -9.97 -17.75 19.27
C MET A 207 -9.95 -17.82 17.74
N ARG A 208 -8.76 -17.91 17.12
CA ARG A 208 -8.61 -18.14 15.67
C ARG A 208 -9.25 -19.45 15.25
N TYR A 209 -8.94 -20.54 15.96
CA TYR A 209 -9.53 -21.85 15.71
C TYR A 209 -11.05 -21.79 15.74
N ARG A 210 -11.61 -21.18 16.78
CA ARG A 210 -13.06 -21.07 16.93
C ARG A 210 -13.71 -20.19 15.85
N LEU A 211 -13.08 -19.07 15.49
CA LEU A 211 -13.55 -18.24 14.37
C LEU A 211 -13.54 -19.05 13.07
N ASP A 212 -12.47 -19.79 12.79
CA ASP A 212 -12.40 -20.65 11.61
C ASP A 212 -13.51 -21.72 11.59
N GLN A 213 -13.78 -22.39 12.72
CA GLN A 213 -14.89 -23.36 12.82
C GLN A 213 -16.25 -22.70 12.61
N THR A 214 -16.43 -21.51 13.19
CA THR A 214 -17.66 -20.73 13.03
C THR A 214 -17.84 -20.33 11.57
N MET A 215 -16.80 -19.79 10.95
CA MET A 215 -16.84 -19.34 9.56
C MET A 215 -17.00 -20.50 8.58
N LYS A 216 -16.44 -21.69 8.84
CA LYS A 216 -16.70 -22.90 8.06
C LYS A 216 -18.12 -23.45 8.22
N GLY A 217 -18.88 -22.90 9.18
CA GLY A 217 -20.27 -23.27 9.43
C GLY A 217 -20.43 -24.59 10.18
N THR A 218 -19.40 -25.03 10.90
CA THR A 218 -19.42 -26.27 11.70
C THR A 218 -20.61 -26.28 12.67
N GLN A 219 -20.92 -25.13 13.28
CA GLN A 219 -22.04 -24.98 14.22
C GLN A 219 -23.42 -25.14 13.58
N TRP A 220 -23.57 -24.74 12.32
CA TRP A 220 -24.83 -24.86 11.57
C TRP A 220 -24.88 -26.11 10.69
N ARG A 221 -23.87 -26.98 10.78
CA ARG A 221 -23.69 -28.13 9.89
C ARG A 221 -23.82 -27.72 8.42
N SER A 222 -23.15 -26.62 8.08
CA SER A 222 -23.16 -26.07 6.74
C SER A 222 -22.76 -27.15 5.73
N PRO A 223 -23.54 -27.38 4.67
CA PRO A 223 -23.16 -28.32 3.62
C PRO A 223 -22.06 -27.76 2.70
N ASP A 224 -21.84 -26.45 2.71
CA ASP A 224 -20.86 -25.80 1.83
C ASP A 224 -20.23 -24.54 2.47
N SER A 225 -18.92 -24.39 2.30
CA SER A 225 -18.17 -23.23 2.78
C SER A 225 -16.90 -23.03 1.97
N ILE A 226 -16.74 -21.82 1.43
CA ILE A 226 -15.69 -21.49 0.47
C ILE A 226 -14.94 -20.22 0.91
N ALA A 227 -13.62 -20.29 0.92
CA ALA A 227 -12.76 -19.13 1.13
C ALA A 227 -12.71 -18.28 -0.14
N LEU A 228 -13.02 -17.00 -0.01
CA LEU A 228 -13.09 -16.03 -1.10
C LEU A 228 -11.84 -15.15 -1.15
N GLU A 229 -11.53 -14.64 -2.34
CA GLU A 229 -10.56 -13.55 -2.54
C GLU A 229 -9.18 -13.80 -1.92
N LYS A 230 -8.70 -15.06 -1.91
CA LYS A 230 -7.48 -15.49 -1.19
C LYS A 230 -6.29 -14.56 -1.43
N ASP A 231 -6.04 -14.20 -2.68
CA ASP A 231 -4.91 -13.34 -3.07
C ASP A 231 -5.09 -11.91 -2.54
N ILE A 232 -6.28 -11.31 -2.72
CA ILE A 232 -6.58 -9.95 -2.27
C ILE A 232 -6.50 -9.85 -0.73
N VAL A 233 -7.10 -10.80 0.00
CA VAL A 233 -7.12 -10.75 1.46
C VAL A 233 -5.74 -11.00 2.07
N GLN A 234 -4.90 -11.80 1.41
CA GLN A 234 -3.51 -12.01 1.82
C GLN A 234 -2.69 -10.73 1.71
N GLU A 235 -2.91 -9.91 0.69
CA GLU A 235 -2.25 -8.60 0.54
C GLU A 235 -2.70 -7.55 1.58
N ILE A 236 -3.89 -7.72 2.17
CA ILE A 236 -4.41 -6.81 3.21
C ILE A 236 -3.88 -7.21 4.61
N GLY A 237 -3.31 -8.41 4.75
CA GLY A 237 -2.67 -8.91 5.98
C GLY A 237 -3.41 -10.09 6.58
N HIS A 238 -3.59 -10.11 7.91
CA HIS A 238 -4.32 -11.15 8.64
C HIS A 238 -5.84 -11.05 8.42
N THR A 239 -6.26 -11.06 7.15
CA THR A 239 -7.66 -10.93 6.70
C THR A 239 -8.13 -12.25 6.11
N ARG A 240 -9.40 -12.55 6.31
CA ARG A 240 -10.09 -13.70 5.72
C ARG A 240 -11.44 -13.24 5.20
N TYR A 241 -11.85 -13.81 4.08
CA TYR A 241 -13.20 -13.67 3.56
C TYR A 241 -13.75 -15.07 3.26
N GLN A 242 -14.87 -15.42 3.86
CA GLN A 242 -15.49 -16.74 3.74
C GLN A 242 -16.95 -16.59 3.33
N ARG A 243 -17.43 -17.43 2.42
CA ARG A 243 -18.87 -17.61 2.15
C ARG A 243 -19.32 -18.97 2.66
N THR A 244 -20.38 -18.97 3.45
CA THR A 244 -20.90 -20.19 4.08
C THR A 244 -22.41 -20.27 3.91
N LEU A 245 -22.88 -21.44 3.48
CA LEU A 245 -24.28 -21.70 3.24
C LEU A 245 -25.01 -22.13 4.52
N ARG A 246 -26.01 -21.37 4.94
CA ARG A 246 -26.96 -21.80 5.96
C ARG A 246 -28.19 -22.39 5.27
N GLY A 247 -28.62 -23.57 5.72
CA GLY A 247 -29.72 -24.33 5.11
C GLY A 247 -29.21 -25.55 4.34
N SER A 248 -29.91 -25.94 3.28
CA SER A 248 -29.49 -27.03 2.39
C SER A 248 -29.10 -26.50 1.01
N LEU A 249 -28.42 -27.33 0.21
CA LEU A 249 -28.08 -27.00 -1.18
C LEU A 249 -29.33 -26.73 -2.04
N GLU A 250 -30.42 -27.45 -1.79
CA GLU A 250 -31.68 -27.30 -2.53
C GLU A 250 -32.53 -26.12 -2.04
N ARG A 251 -32.41 -25.77 -0.75
CA ARG A 251 -33.17 -24.71 -0.10
C ARG A 251 -32.23 -23.85 0.75
N PRO A 252 -31.45 -22.98 0.09
CA PRO A 252 -30.57 -22.06 0.81
C PRO A 252 -31.43 -21.08 1.62
N VAL A 253 -31.07 -20.93 2.90
CA VAL A 253 -31.69 -19.93 3.78
C VAL A 253 -30.91 -18.63 3.70
N GLU A 254 -29.60 -18.71 3.87
CA GLU A 254 -28.70 -17.56 3.89
C GLU A 254 -27.32 -17.96 3.35
N TYR A 255 -26.72 -17.09 2.53
CA TYR A 255 -25.30 -17.13 2.23
C TYR A 255 -24.58 -16.11 3.10
N MET A 256 -23.91 -16.59 4.13
CA MET A 256 -23.15 -15.76 5.05
C MET A 256 -21.78 -15.45 4.45
N ASN A 257 -21.64 -14.29 3.82
CA ASN A 257 -20.35 -13.79 3.34
C ASN A 257 -19.69 -13.00 4.46
N PHE A 258 -18.69 -13.55 5.15
CA PHE A 258 -18.11 -12.95 6.34
C PHE A 258 -16.64 -12.58 6.14
N ILE A 259 -16.32 -11.31 6.40
CA ILE A 259 -14.96 -10.81 6.44
C ILE A 259 -14.55 -10.66 7.89
N TRP A 260 -13.34 -11.09 8.22
CA TRP A 260 -12.73 -10.78 9.49
C TRP A 260 -11.24 -10.52 9.35
N ARG A 261 -10.70 -9.72 10.28
CA ARG A 261 -9.31 -9.31 10.26
C ARG A 261 -8.75 -9.14 11.67
N GLU A 262 -7.50 -9.56 11.82
CA GLU A 262 -6.73 -9.38 13.04
C GLU A 262 -5.86 -8.14 12.99
N PHE A 263 -5.81 -7.43 14.11
CA PHE A 263 -4.96 -6.27 14.33
C PHE A 263 -4.16 -6.48 15.62
N HIS A 264 -2.84 -6.53 15.49
CA HIS A 264 -1.94 -6.73 16.62
C HIS A 264 -1.36 -5.39 17.08
N LEU A 265 -1.66 -5.03 18.32
CA LEU A 265 -1.07 -3.90 19.04
C LEU A 265 -0.18 -4.47 20.18
N PRO A 266 0.73 -3.67 20.77
CA PRO A 266 1.65 -4.18 21.79
C PRO A 266 0.96 -4.89 22.96
N GLU A 267 -0.08 -4.27 23.52
CA GLU A 267 -0.79 -4.76 24.72
C GLU A 267 -2.13 -5.44 24.42
N ARG A 268 -2.59 -5.42 23.16
CA ARG A 268 -3.89 -6.01 22.80
C ARG A 268 -3.91 -6.54 21.37
N THR A 269 -4.65 -7.61 21.15
CA THR A 269 -5.05 -8.04 19.81
C THR A 269 -6.54 -7.81 19.64
N ILE A 270 -6.93 -7.26 18.49
CA ILE A 270 -8.32 -7.03 18.15
C ILE A 270 -8.62 -7.82 16.88
N ILE A 271 -9.61 -8.72 16.96
CA ILE A 271 -10.18 -9.37 15.79
C ILE A 271 -11.55 -8.75 15.56
N VAL A 272 -11.76 -8.15 14.39
CA VAL A 272 -13.06 -7.60 13.99
C VAL A 272 -13.60 -8.37 12.83
N GLY A 273 -14.92 -8.50 12.76
CA GLY A 273 -15.57 -9.08 11.61
C GLY A 273 -16.93 -8.50 11.33
N GLN A 274 -17.33 -8.63 10.07
CA GLN A 274 -18.65 -8.25 9.58
C GLN A 274 -19.03 -9.08 8.37
N ASN A 275 -20.33 -9.31 8.18
CA ASN A 275 -20.82 -9.87 6.93
C ASN A 275 -21.05 -8.82 5.82
N ILE A 276 -20.80 -9.22 4.57
CA ILE A 276 -21.05 -8.45 3.36
C ILE A 276 -22.37 -8.94 2.77
N THR A 277 -23.38 -8.09 2.84
CA THR A 277 -24.74 -8.40 2.37
C THR A 277 -24.93 -8.07 0.89
N ASP A 278 -24.08 -7.19 0.35
CA ASP A 278 -24.14 -6.72 -1.03
C ASP A 278 -22.76 -6.87 -1.68
N ASP A 279 -22.54 -8.02 -2.32
CA ASP A 279 -21.28 -8.32 -3.00
C ASP A 279 -21.53 -8.47 -4.49
N ALA A 280 -20.98 -7.56 -5.30
CA ALA A 280 -21.21 -7.51 -6.74
C ALA A 280 -20.67 -8.71 -7.52
N THR A 281 -19.77 -9.53 -6.94
CA THR A 281 -19.24 -10.74 -7.61
C THR A 281 -19.99 -12.01 -7.23
N LEU A 282 -20.90 -11.94 -6.25
CA LEU A 282 -21.59 -13.09 -5.70
C LEU A 282 -23.10 -12.99 -5.90
N HIS A 283 -23.77 -14.14 -5.89
CA HIS A 283 -25.23 -14.16 -5.88
C HIS A 283 -25.77 -13.63 -4.54
N ALA A 284 -26.84 -12.84 -4.64
CA ALA A 284 -27.58 -12.33 -3.50
C ALA A 284 -28.10 -13.47 -2.63
N SER A 285 -28.14 -13.21 -1.32
CA SER A 285 -28.69 -14.17 -0.36
C SER A 285 -30.22 -14.14 -0.36
N PRO A 286 -30.91 -15.29 -0.23
CA PRO A 286 -32.38 -15.31 -0.11
C PRO A 286 -32.86 -14.50 1.10
N GLN A 287 -32.22 -14.73 2.25
CA GLN A 287 -32.37 -13.92 3.45
C GLN A 287 -30.99 -13.43 3.89
N SER A 288 -30.92 -12.24 4.48
CA SER A 288 -29.72 -11.68 5.06
C SER A 288 -30.04 -11.04 6.40
N ARG A 289 -29.04 -10.89 7.23
CA ARG A 289 -29.07 -10.03 8.41
C ARG A 289 -27.74 -9.34 8.50
N TYR A 290 -27.67 -8.22 9.19
CA TYR A 290 -26.37 -7.64 9.48
C TYR A 290 -25.76 -8.33 10.69
N MET A 291 -24.47 -8.65 10.60
CA MET A 291 -23.71 -9.29 11.66
C MET A 291 -22.37 -8.60 11.81
N MET A 292 -21.99 -8.27 13.04
CA MET A 292 -20.67 -7.77 13.38
C MET A 292 -20.17 -8.45 14.65
N PHE A 293 -18.85 -8.57 14.77
CA PHE A 293 -18.24 -8.98 16.02
C PHE A 293 -16.90 -8.28 16.29
N TRP A 294 -16.54 -8.24 17.56
CA TRP A 294 -15.23 -7.84 18.09
C TRP A 294 -14.77 -8.87 19.10
N TYR A 295 -13.60 -9.45 18.88
CA TYR A 295 -12.84 -10.16 19.91
C TYR A 295 -11.69 -9.25 20.31
N VAL A 296 -11.67 -8.81 21.56
CA VAL A 296 -10.63 -7.97 22.11
C VAL A 296 -9.89 -8.77 23.18
N LEU A 297 -8.62 -9.03 22.92
CA LEU A 297 -7.73 -9.78 23.80
C LEU A 297 -6.71 -8.80 24.37
N ASP A 298 -6.85 -8.42 25.63
CA ASP A 298 -5.89 -7.55 26.32
C ASP A 298 -4.92 -8.40 27.16
N ARG A 299 -3.62 -8.10 27.04
CA ARG A 299 -2.58 -8.71 27.88
C ARG A 299 -2.71 -8.11 29.29
N VAL A 300 -3.08 -8.93 30.27
CA VAL A 300 -3.11 -8.50 31.69
C VAL A 300 -1.74 -8.71 32.31
N ASN A 301 -1.15 -9.87 32.06
CA ASN A 301 0.24 -10.21 32.37
C ASN A 301 0.68 -11.42 31.51
N ALA A 302 1.84 -11.99 31.80
CA ALA A 302 2.41 -13.12 31.04
C ALA A 302 1.51 -14.37 30.97
N PHE A 303 0.59 -14.55 31.93
CA PHE A 303 -0.23 -15.76 32.07
C PHE A 303 -1.73 -15.47 32.12
N GLN A 304 -2.14 -14.22 31.95
CA GLN A 304 -3.55 -13.82 32.01
C GLN A 304 -3.91 -12.92 30.84
N THR A 305 -5.04 -13.25 30.23
CA THR A 305 -5.58 -12.51 29.08
C THR A 305 -7.02 -12.15 29.37
N LYS A 306 -7.35 -10.86 29.25
CA LYS A 306 -8.74 -10.42 29.31
C LYS A 306 -9.34 -10.56 27.92
N LEU A 307 -10.34 -11.42 27.80
CA LEU A 307 -11.11 -11.60 26.58
C LEU A 307 -12.42 -10.83 26.71
N ARG A 308 -12.71 -9.97 25.73
CA ARG A 308 -14.01 -9.36 25.51
C ARG A 308 -14.53 -9.77 24.15
N VAL A 309 -15.71 -10.36 24.09
CA VAL A 309 -16.41 -10.71 22.86
C VAL A 309 -17.70 -9.90 22.80
N LEU A 310 -17.85 -9.11 21.74
CA LEU A 310 -19.10 -8.48 21.37
C LEU A 310 -19.53 -9.07 20.04
N ALA A 311 -20.74 -9.61 19.96
CA ALA A 311 -21.37 -9.92 18.68
C ALA A 311 -22.73 -9.23 18.63
N VAL A 312 -23.04 -8.61 17.49
CA VAL A 312 -24.31 -7.94 17.24
C VAL A 312 -24.91 -8.50 15.97
N SER A 313 -26.20 -8.79 15.97
CA SER A 313 -26.92 -9.19 14.77
C SER A 313 -28.27 -8.49 14.67
N SER A 314 -28.67 -8.12 13.45
CA SER A 314 -30.00 -7.58 13.19
C SER A 314 -31.03 -8.68 12.97
N HIS A 315 -32.29 -8.27 12.98
CA HIS A 315 -33.42 -8.99 12.37
C HIS A 315 -33.13 -9.32 10.89
N TYR A 316 -33.66 -10.42 10.40
CA TYR A 316 -33.51 -10.82 9.00
C TYR A 316 -34.25 -9.88 8.04
N PHE A 317 -33.73 -9.74 6.83
CA PHE A 317 -34.31 -8.97 5.76
C PHE A 317 -34.00 -9.63 4.42
N ASN A 318 -34.74 -9.22 3.40
CA ASN A 318 -34.49 -9.59 2.01
C ASN A 318 -34.74 -8.40 1.10
N ALA A 319 -34.82 -8.64 -0.21
CA ALA A 319 -35.06 -7.60 -1.22
C ALA A 319 -36.35 -6.79 -0.98
N ARG A 320 -37.31 -7.28 -0.18
CA ARG A 320 -38.57 -6.59 0.15
C ARG A 320 -38.51 -5.79 1.47
N GLY A 321 -37.42 -5.86 2.21
CA GLY A 321 -37.28 -5.26 3.54
C GLY A 321 -37.13 -6.31 4.65
N TYR A 322 -37.34 -5.88 5.90
CA TYR A 322 -37.34 -6.79 7.06
C TYR A 322 -38.41 -7.86 6.91
N VAL A 323 -38.08 -9.08 7.34
CA VAL A 323 -39.06 -10.18 7.34
C VAL A 323 -40.11 -9.95 8.43
N SER A 324 -41.21 -10.70 8.37
CA SER A 324 -42.19 -10.68 9.44
C SER A 324 -41.61 -11.32 10.71
N ARG A 325 -42.15 -10.98 11.88
CA ARG A 325 -41.78 -11.63 13.15
C ARG A 325 -41.92 -13.15 13.10
N ASP A 326 -42.96 -13.68 12.46
CA ASP A 326 -43.16 -15.12 12.33
C ASP A 326 -42.08 -15.77 11.45
N ASP A 327 -41.69 -15.10 10.37
CA ASP A 327 -40.58 -15.54 9.52
C ASP A 327 -39.24 -15.48 10.27
N GLU A 328 -39.00 -14.43 11.06
CA GLU A 328 -37.82 -14.31 11.92
C GLU A 328 -37.75 -15.47 12.92
N PHE A 329 -38.86 -15.78 13.58
CA PHE A 329 -38.96 -16.91 14.50
C PHE A 329 -38.58 -18.22 13.78
N ALA A 330 -39.17 -18.46 12.61
CA ALA A 330 -38.88 -19.64 11.80
C ALA A 330 -37.41 -19.70 11.33
N LEU A 331 -36.84 -18.57 10.89
CA LEU A 331 -35.45 -18.45 10.45
C LEU A 331 -34.45 -18.68 11.57
N ILE A 332 -34.78 -18.28 12.80
CA ILE A 332 -33.98 -18.58 13.99
C ILE A 332 -34.20 -20.03 14.46
N GLY A 333 -35.27 -20.69 14.02
CA GLY A 333 -35.60 -22.07 14.38
C GLY A 333 -36.49 -22.17 15.63
N TYR A 334 -37.14 -21.06 15.99
CA TYR A 334 -38.18 -21.03 17.01
C TYR A 334 -39.53 -21.46 16.41
N LYS A 335 -40.31 -22.22 17.18
CA LYS A 335 -41.65 -22.65 16.80
C LYS A 335 -42.66 -21.98 17.74
N PRO A 336 -43.52 -21.10 17.23
CA PRO A 336 -44.53 -20.44 18.06
C PRO A 336 -45.44 -21.44 18.74
N THR A 337 -45.85 -21.14 19.96
CA THR A 337 -46.76 -21.99 20.75
C THR A 337 -48.23 -21.56 20.67
N GLY A 338 -48.50 -20.39 20.08
CA GLY A 338 -49.83 -19.77 20.05
C GLY A 338 -50.21 -19.15 21.40
N ALA A 339 -49.23 -18.82 22.25
CA ALA A 339 -49.48 -18.09 23.48
C ALA A 339 -49.78 -16.60 23.19
N ASP A 340 -50.17 -15.87 24.23
CA ASP A 340 -50.22 -14.40 24.18
C ASP A 340 -48.89 -13.81 23.69
N GLU A 341 -48.96 -12.70 22.97
CA GLU A 341 -47.83 -12.05 22.31
C GLU A 341 -46.64 -11.81 23.24
N ASN A 342 -46.88 -11.31 24.46
CA ASN A 342 -45.82 -11.05 25.43
C ASN A 342 -45.15 -12.33 25.93
N ILE A 343 -45.95 -13.39 26.11
CA ILE A 343 -45.46 -14.69 26.55
C ILE A 343 -44.66 -15.34 25.43
N GLU A 344 -45.13 -15.24 24.20
CA GLU A 344 -44.46 -15.78 23.01
C GLU A 344 -43.11 -15.08 22.79
N LEU A 345 -43.07 -13.76 22.91
CA LEU A 345 -41.83 -12.99 22.82
C LEU A 345 -40.83 -13.34 23.94
N ALA A 346 -41.31 -13.50 25.17
CA ALA A 346 -40.47 -13.93 26.30
C ALA A 346 -39.88 -15.34 26.06
N ARG A 347 -40.68 -16.27 25.52
CA ARG A 347 -40.24 -17.62 25.14
C ARG A 347 -39.22 -17.59 24.00
N PHE A 348 -39.44 -16.72 23.01
CA PHE A 348 -38.48 -16.49 21.93
C PHE A 348 -37.16 -15.94 22.47
N LYS A 349 -37.19 -14.89 23.31
CA LYS A 349 -35.99 -14.34 23.96
C LYS A 349 -35.22 -15.40 24.73
N TYR A 350 -35.93 -16.25 25.47
CA TYR A 350 -35.34 -17.39 26.18
C TYR A 350 -34.77 -18.46 25.24
N HIS A 351 -35.42 -18.73 24.10
CA HIS A 351 -34.92 -19.66 23.09
C HIS A 351 -33.58 -19.18 22.50
N VAL A 352 -33.49 -17.90 22.12
CA VAL A 352 -32.27 -17.32 21.57
C VAL A 352 -31.17 -17.25 22.63
N SER A 353 -31.51 -16.89 23.87
CA SER A 353 -30.53 -16.85 24.98
C SER A 353 -29.91 -18.23 25.24
N ARG A 354 -30.69 -19.31 25.10
CA ARG A 354 -30.20 -20.69 25.23
C ARG A 354 -29.25 -21.12 24.12
N MET A 355 -29.40 -20.60 22.90
CA MET A 355 -28.41 -20.85 21.84
C MET A 355 -27.04 -20.33 22.27
N TYR A 356 -27.02 -19.24 23.03
CA TYR A 356 -25.82 -18.65 23.61
C TYR A 356 -25.40 -19.27 24.96
N THR A 357 -26.29 -19.75 25.82
CA THR A 357 -25.86 -20.40 27.08
C THR A 357 -25.12 -21.72 26.83
N ARG A 358 -25.32 -22.34 25.65
CA ARG A 358 -24.50 -23.47 25.17
C ARG A 358 -23.01 -23.13 25.07
N THR A 359 -22.63 -21.85 25.13
CA THR A 359 -21.23 -21.38 25.19
C THR A 359 -20.73 -21.03 26.61
N THR A 360 -21.41 -21.38 27.70
CA THR A 360 -20.79 -21.27 29.04
C THR A 360 -19.63 -22.27 29.15
N GLY A 361 -18.42 -21.86 29.55
CA GLY A 361 -17.22 -22.72 29.51
C GLY A 361 -16.71 -23.01 28.08
N MET A 362 -17.04 -22.11 27.16
CA MET A 362 -16.71 -22.18 25.74
C MET A 362 -15.22 -22.13 25.48
N PHE A 363 -14.48 -21.28 26.19
CA PHE A 363 -13.05 -21.18 25.99
C PHE A 363 -12.36 -22.52 26.27
N GLU A 364 -12.73 -23.18 27.37
CA GLU A 364 -12.17 -24.46 27.78
C GLU A 364 -12.48 -25.55 26.75
N ARG A 365 -13.70 -25.62 26.23
CA ARG A 365 -14.06 -26.58 25.17
C ARG A 365 -13.33 -26.31 23.85
N ASP A 366 -13.21 -25.05 23.47
CA ASP A 366 -12.49 -24.65 22.26
C ASP A 366 -11.00 -24.95 22.42
N LEU A 367 -10.44 -24.75 23.63
CA LEU A 367 -9.06 -25.10 23.97
C LEU A 367 -8.83 -26.62 23.89
N ASP A 368 -9.69 -27.44 24.49
CA ASP A 368 -9.59 -28.90 24.42
C ASP A 368 -9.64 -29.39 22.97
N SER A 369 -10.56 -28.83 22.17
CA SER A 369 -10.72 -29.16 20.75
C SER A 369 -9.52 -28.71 19.92
N TYR A 370 -8.99 -27.52 20.20
CA TYR A 370 -7.78 -26.99 19.57
C TYR A 370 -6.56 -27.86 19.86
N ILE A 371 -6.35 -28.23 21.13
CA ILE A 371 -5.26 -29.13 21.54
C ILE A 371 -5.39 -30.48 20.85
N ALA A 372 -6.59 -31.08 20.86
CA ALA A 372 -6.86 -32.37 20.22
C ALA A 372 -6.60 -32.33 18.70
N THR A 373 -6.88 -31.21 18.04
CA THR A 373 -6.65 -31.04 16.59
C THR A 373 -5.19 -30.75 16.25
N THR A 374 -4.45 -30.10 17.14
CA THR A 374 -3.07 -29.64 16.88
C THR A 374 -2.02 -30.71 17.24
N LEU A 375 -2.35 -31.60 18.17
CA LEU A 375 -1.48 -32.72 18.59
C LEU A 375 -1.78 -34.05 17.88
N ALA A 376 -2.87 -34.12 17.11
CA ALA A 376 -3.18 -35.26 16.23
C ALA A 376 -2.54 -35.05 14.86
#